data_AF-A0A139X593-F1
#
_entry.id   AF-A0A139X593-F1
#
_cell.length_a   1.000
_cell.length_b   1.000
_cell.length_c   1.000
_cell.angle_alpha   90.00
_cell.angle_beta   90.00
_cell.angle_gamma   90.00
#
_symmetry.space_group_name_H-M   'P 1'
#
loop_
_entity.id
_entity.type
_entity.pdbx_description
1 polymer ?
#
loop_
_entity_poly.entity_id
_entity_poly.type
_entity_poly.pdbx_seq_one_letter_code
_entity_poly.pdbx_strand_id
1 'polypeptide(L)'
;MEIEGRAVSRIRESNYRTYFGYARICVPIIDAFTAEPSLTPYTAIVPGNLCQSSVDPDLVRACQNPEAVKSAAVPILHNNQWWAKVTANFDFEGVDKLNAEAFNRVLWAGIKGDGVPYPTQRDRTDLRQNRELLLYSDKKNT
;
A
#
# COMPACT_ATOMS: atom_id res chain seq x y z
N MET A 1 -38.06 -4.73 44.65
CA MET A 1 -38.70 -3.53 44.07
C MET A 1 -38.18 -2.40 44.92
N GLU A 2 -37.15 -1.66 44.54
CA GLU A 2 -36.87 -0.99 43.27
C GLU A 2 -35.37 -0.70 43.28
N ILE A 3 -34.65 -0.99 42.18
CA ILE A 3 -33.20 -0.80 42.08
C ILE A 3 -33.00 0.37 41.12
N GLU A 4 -32.72 1.56 41.63
CA GLU A 4 -32.36 2.72 40.82
C GLU A 4 -31.04 3.27 41.35
N GLY A 5 -29.96 2.81 40.72
CA GLY A 5 -28.59 3.23 40.96
C GLY A 5 -28.39 4.68 40.51
N ARG A 6 -28.07 5.53 41.48
CA ARG A 6 -27.75 6.95 41.37
C ARG A 6 -26.83 7.26 40.18
N ALA A 7 -27.29 8.20 39.35
CA ALA A 7 -26.54 8.86 38.30
C ALA A 7 -25.18 9.40 38.79
N VAL A 8 -24.09 9.01 38.12
CA VAL A 8 -22.77 9.60 38.36
C VAL A 8 -22.67 10.91 37.60
N SER A 9 -22.58 11.98 38.37
CA SER A 9 -22.44 13.37 37.94
C SER A 9 -21.23 13.59 37.03
N ARG A 10 -21.49 14.18 35.87
CA ARG A 10 -20.56 14.80 34.94
C ARG A 10 -19.64 15.79 35.69
N ILE A 11 -18.39 15.41 35.94
CA ILE A 11 -17.35 16.33 36.42
C ILE A 11 -16.96 17.22 35.24
N ARG A 12 -17.30 18.51 35.34
CA ARG A 12 -16.73 19.59 34.54
C ARG A 12 -15.50 20.11 35.30
N GLU A 13 -14.30 19.88 34.80
CA GLU A 13 -13.07 20.59 35.20
C GLU A 13 -12.43 21.10 33.89
N SER A 14 -12.66 22.36 33.50
CA SER A 14 -11.96 23.58 33.94
C SER A 14 -10.47 23.57 33.56
N ASN A 15 -10.19 24.24 32.44
CA ASN A 15 -9.01 25.08 32.19
C ASN A 15 -7.65 24.61 32.76
N TYR A 16 -6.88 23.90 31.95
CA TYR A 16 -5.42 23.93 32.06
C TYR A 16 -4.83 24.46 30.75
N ARG A 17 -4.52 25.76 30.73
CA ARG A 17 -3.65 26.37 29.73
C ARG A 17 -2.31 26.59 30.42
N THR A 18 -1.41 25.61 30.31
CA THR A 18 0.00 25.75 30.68
C THR A 18 0.86 25.20 29.56
N TYR A 19 1.62 26.13 28.96
CA TYR A 19 2.66 25.88 27.97
C TYR A 19 3.71 24.93 28.56
N PHE A 20 3.72 23.69 28.11
CA PHE A 20 4.87 22.80 28.17
C PHE A 20 5.19 22.36 26.75
N GLY A 21 6.46 22.53 26.35
CA GLY A 21 6.96 22.23 25.01
C GLY A 21 6.54 20.83 24.56
N TYR A 22 6.13 20.74 23.30
CA TYR A 22 5.53 19.56 22.68
C TYR A 22 6.44 18.32 22.80
N ALA A 23 6.31 17.58 23.90
CA ALA A 23 6.44 16.14 23.84
C ALA A 23 5.36 15.70 22.86
N ARG A 24 5.75 15.35 21.63
CA ARG A 24 4.87 14.64 20.70
C ARG A 24 4.47 13.36 21.41
N ILE A 25 3.29 13.37 22.03
CA ILE A 25 2.65 12.15 22.48
C ILE A 25 2.46 11.35 21.19
N CYS A 26 3.13 10.21 21.10
CA CYS A 26 2.93 9.28 20.01
C CYS A 26 1.47 8.82 20.14
N VAL A 27 0.57 9.46 19.39
CA VAL A 27 -0.80 8.97 19.26
C VAL A 27 -0.68 7.57 18.66
N PRO A 28 -1.30 6.54 19.27
CA PRO A 28 -1.25 5.21 18.73
C PRO A 28 -1.76 5.23 17.28
N ILE A 29 -1.21 4.36 16.44
CA ILE A 29 -1.59 4.32 15.01
C ILE A 29 -3.10 4.15 14.82
N ILE A 30 -3.79 3.57 15.80
CA ILE A 30 -5.25 3.40 15.81
C ILE A 30 -6.01 4.73 15.70
N ASP A 31 -5.48 5.82 16.26
CA ASP A 31 -6.11 7.14 16.23
C ASP A 31 -6.05 7.77 14.82
N ALA A 32 -5.24 7.23 13.91
CA ALA A 32 -5.22 7.64 12.50
C ALA A 32 -6.35 7.02 11.68
N PHE A 33 -7.06 6.02 12.21
CA PHE A 33 -8.15 5.34 11.51
C PHE A 33 -9.52 5.86 11.96
N THR A 34 -10.41 6.12 11.00
CA THR A 34 -11.82 6.40 11.26
C THR A 34 -12.65 5.14 11.02
N ALA A 35 -13.73 4.96 11.81
CA ALA A 35 -14.64 3.82 11.62
C ALA A 35 -15.31 3.85 10.24
N GLU A 36 -15.63 5.05 9.75
CA GLU A 36 -16.13 5.29 8.40
C GLU A 36 -15.07 6.04 7.58
N PRO A 37 -14.58 5.48 6.47
CA PRO A 37 -13.61 6.16 5.61
C PRO A 37 -14.29 7.24 4.77
N SER A 38 -13.67 8.42 4.66
CA SER A 38 -14.04 9.39 3.63
C SER A 38 -13.46 8.95 2.29
N LEU A 39 -14.33 8.64 1.33
CA LEU A 39 -13.94 8.18 -0.01
C LEU A 39 -13.94 9.30 -1.05
N THR A 40 -14.14 10.57 -0.67
CA THR A 40 -14.15 11.68 -1.63
C THR A 40 -12.86 12.48 -1.48
N PRO A 41 -12.02 12.62 -2.51
CA PRO A 41 -12.23 12.33 -3.94
C PRO A 41 -11.61 11.00 -4.44
N TYR A 42 -11.58 9.96 -3.61
CA TYR A 42 -10.94 8.69 -3.96
C TYR A 42 -11.78 7.86 -4.96
N THR A 43 -11.16 7.51 -6.09
CA THR A 43 -11.70 6.55 -7.06
C THR A 43 -10.85 5.28 -7.04
N ALA A 44 -11.47 4.14 -6.79
CA ALA A 44 -10.78 2.85 -6.87
C ALA A 44 -10.49 2.47 -8.33
N ILE A 45 -9.25 2.09 -8.62
CA ILE A 45 -8.83 1.59 -9.93
C ILE A 45 -8.46 0.12 -9.78
N VAL A 46 -9.15 -0.76 -10.51
CA VAL A 46 -8.89 -2.20 -10.50
C VAL A 46 -7.65 -2.49 -11.37
N PRO A 47 -6.61 -3.16 -10.85
CA PRO A 47 -5.47 -3.56 -11.67
C PRO A 47 -5.88 -4.49 -12.81
N GLY A 48 -5.54 -4.14 -14.05
CA GLY A 48 -5.94 -4.92 -15.24
C GLY A 48 -5.50 -6.38 -15.23
N ASN A 49 -4.36 -6.69 -14.59
CA ASN A 49 -3.87 -8.05 -14.39
C ASN A 49 -4.84 -8.94 -13.59
N LEU A 50 -5.65 -8.36 -12.69
CA LEU A 50 -6.61 -9.11 -11.89
C LEU A 50 -7.86 -9.53 -12.68
N CYS A 51 -8.11 -8.92 -13.84
CA CYS A 51 -9.22 -9.27 -14.71
C CYS A 51 -8.79 -10.21 -15.86
N GLN A 52 -7.60 -10.84 -15.77
CA GLN A 52 -7.10 -11.80 -16.76
C GLN A 52 -7.56 -13.23 -16.42
N SER A 53 -7.54 -14.13 -17.41
CA SER A 53 -8.07 -15.50 -17.30
C SER A 53 -7.41 -16.40 -16.25
N SER A 54 -6.19 -16.07 -15.81
CA SER A 54 -5.50 -16.81 -14.75
C SER A 54 -6.00 -16.50 -13.34
N VAL A 55 -6.88 -15.50 -13.19
CA VAL A 55 -7.49 -15.11 -11.92
C VAL A 55 -8.95 -15.53 -11.93
N ASP A 56 -9.40 -16.16 -10.85
CA ASP A 56 -10.80 -16.53 -10.68
C ASP A 56 -11.68 -15.26 -10.68
N PRO A 57 -12.63 -15.12 -11.63
CA PRO A 57 -13.49 -13.95 -11.73
C PRO A 57 -14.35 -13.67 -10.50
N ASP A 58 -14.59 -14.66 -9.64
CA ASP A 58 -15.41 -14.50 -8.43
C ASP A 58 -14.64 -13.84 -7.28
N LEU A 59 -13.30 -13.93 -7.30
CA LEU A 59 -12.43 -13.26 -6.32
C LEU A 59 -12.36 -11.75 -6.55
N VAL A 60 -12.59 -11.30 -7.79
CA VAL A 60 -12.51 -9.88 -8.18
C VAL A 60 -13.79 -9.47 -8.90
N ARG A 61 -14.91 -9.44 -8.17
CA ARG A 61 -16.24 -9.06 -8.68
C ARG A 61 -16.26 -7.73 -9.42
N ALA A 62 -15.39 -6.79 -9.04
CA ALA A 62 -15.24 -5.51 -9.73
C ALA A 62 -14.87 -5.65 -11.22
N CYS A 63 -14.23 -6.76 -11.63
CA CYS A 63 -13.95 -7.04 -13.04
C CYS A 63 -15.22 -7.29 -13.86
N GLN A 64 -16.31 -7.77 -13.25
CA GLN A 64 -17.59 -8.04 -13.88
C GLN A 64 -18.43 -6.77 -14.08
N ASN A 65 -18.15 -5.70 -13.31
CA ASN A 65 -18.80 -4.41 -13.48
C ASN A 65 -18.21 -3.66 -14.69
N PRO A 66 -19.00 -3.31 -15.72
CA PRO A 66 -18.53 -2.53 -16.86
C PRO A 66 -18.16 -1.08 -16.48
N GLU A 67 -18.71 -0.53 -15.40
CA GLU A 67 -18.43 0.84 -14.93
C GLU A 67 -17.16 0.94 -14.08
N ALA A 68 -16.57 -0.20 -13.67
CA ALA A 68 -15.36 -0.19 -12.87
C ALA A 68 -14.18 0.34 -13.69
N VAL A 69 -13.46 1.34 -13.14
CA VAL A 69 -12.24 1.86 -13.72
C VAL A 69 -11.14 0.82 -13.58
N LYS A 70 -10.50 0.47 -14.70
CA LYS A 70 -9.44 -0.56 -14.75
C LYS A 70 -8.14 0.04 -15.27
N SER A 71 -7.02 -0.34 -14.69
CA SER A 71 -5.71 -0.03 -15.26
C SER A 71 -5.44 -0.93 -16.47
N ALA A 72 -4.49 -0.53 -17.32
CA ALA A 72 -3.92 -1.46 -18.29
C ALA A 72 -3.29 -2.66 -17.57
N ALA A 73 -3.42 -3.84 -18.16
CA ALA A 73 -2.71 -5.02 -17.69
C ALA A 73 -1.24 -4.95 -18.12
N VAL A 74 -0.34 -5.27 -17.20
CA VAL A 74 1.10 -5.37 -17.48
C VAL A 74 1.41 -6.78 -18.02
N PRO A 75 2.24 -6.93 -19.07
CA PRO A 75 2.65 -8.24 -19.56
C PRO A 75 3.31 -9.09 -18.48
N ILE A 76 2.93 -10.37 -18.43
CA ILE A 76 3.59 -11.37 -17.58
C ILE A 76 4.76 -11.95 -18.38
N LEU A 77 5.98 -11.63 -17.99
CA LEU A 77 7.19 -11.96 -18.76
C LEU A 77 7.71 -13.39 -18.49
N HIS A 78 7.33 -13.97 -17.35
CA HIS A 78 7.82 -15.27 -16.89
C HIS A 78 6.69 -16.15 -16.36
N ASN A 79 6.80 -17.45 -16.59
CA ASN A 79 5.84 -18.45 -16.14
C ASN A 79 6.13 -18.92 -14.70
N ASN A 80 5.24 -19.74 -14.16
CA ASN A 80 5.36 -20.33 -12.82
C ASN A 80 6.66 -21.14 -12.62
N GLN A 81 7.14 -21.86 -13.63
CA GLN A 81 8.37 -22.65 -13.55
C GLN A 81 9.60 -21.76 -13.38
N TRP A 82 9.66 -20.63 -14.08
CA TRP A 82 10.72 -19.65 -13.91
C TRP A 82 10.72 -19.11 -12.49
N TRP A 83 9.56 -18.67 -11.98
CA TRP A 83 9.43 -18.17 -10.61
C TRP A 83 9.88 -19.20 -9.59
N ALA A 84 9.37 -20.43 -9.67
CA ALA A 84 9.75 -21.52 -8.76
C ALA A 84 11.27 -21.77 -8.77
N LYS A 85 11.92 -21.67 -9.94
CA LYS A 85 13.36 -21.86 -10.07
C LYS A 85 14.15 -20.71 -9.40
N VAL A 86 13.80 -19.46 -9.70
CA VAL A 86 14.57 -18.30 -9.20
C VAL A 86 14.31 -18.00 -7.72
N THR A 87 13.18 -18.48 -7.17
CA THR A 87 12.86 -18.30 -5.75
C THR A 87 13.17 -19.51 -4.87
N ALA A 88 13.63 -20.64 -5.44
CA ALA A 88 13.80 -21.92 -4.74
C ALA A 88 14.67 -21.85 -3.46
N ASN A 89 15.63 -20.92 -3.41
CA ASN A 89 16.61 -20.84 -2.32
C ASN A 89 16.29 -19.75 -1.29
N PHE A 90 15.14 -19.08 -1.38
CA PHE A 90 14.73 -18.13 -0.35
C PHE A 90 14.01 -18.86 0.79
N ASP A 91 14.34 -18.48 2.02
CA ASP A 91 13.61 -18.91 3.22
C ASP A 91 12.39 -17.98 3.42
N PHE A 92 11.20 -18.51 3.18
CA PHE A 92 9.92 -17.85 3.41
C PHE A 92 9.22 -18.33 4.70
N GLU A 93 9.82 -19.23 5.47
CA GLU A 93 9.17 -19.86 6.64
C GLU A 93 9.17 -18.94 7.87
N GLY A 94 10.09 -17.97 7.92
CA GLY A 94 10.21 -17.03 9.05
C GLY A 94 10.08 -15.57 8.63
N VAL A 95 9.56 -14.76 9.55
CA VAL A 95 9.59 -13.30 9.44
C VAL A 95 11.04 -12.84 9.31
N ASP A 96 11.30 -11.95 8.36
CA ASP A 96 12.60 -11.31 8.12
C ASP A 96 13.81 -12.24 7.90
N LYS A 97 13.59 -13.52 7.54
CA LYS A 97 14.67 -14.45 7.19
C LYS A 97 15.16 -14.32 5.74
N LEU A 98 14.35 -13.69 4.89
CA LEU A 98 14.61 -13.54 3.48
C LEU A 98 15.67 -12.44 3.23
N ASN A 99 16.65 -12.72 2.37
CA ASN A 99 17.58 -11.69 1.89
C ASN A 99 16.83 -10.72 0.96
N ALA A 100 16.43 -9.57 1.53
CA ALA A 100 15.63 -8.58 0.83
C ALA A 100 16.31 -8.03 -0.43
N GLU A 101 17.62 -7.85 -0.41
CA GLU A 101 18.35 -7.33 -1.58
C GLU A 101 18.33 -8.34 -2.73
N ALA A 102 18.66 -9.60 -2.46
CA ALA A 102 18.64 -10.65 -3.47
C ALA A 102 17.23 -10.86 -4.02
N PHE A 103 16.21 -10.85 -3.15
CA PHE A 103 14.82 -11.01 -3.57
C PHE A 103 14.32 -9.84 -4.42
N ASN A 104 14.66 -8.60 -4.05
CA ASN A 104 14.30 -7.41 -4.83
C ASN A 104 14.89 -7.44 -6.25
N ARG A 105 16.10 -8.00 -6.41
CA ARG A 105 16.70 -8.20 -7.74
C ARG A 105 15.94 -9.23 -8.56
N VAL A 106 15.51 -10.33 -7.94
CA VAL A 106 14.66 -11.35 -8.59
C VAL A 106 13.31 -10.77 -8.99
N LEU A 107 12.66 -10.00 -8.10
CA LEU A 107 11.41 -9.30 -8.41
C LEU A 107 11.57 -8.32 -9.58
N TRP A 108 12.65 -7.54 -9.58
CA TRP A 108 12.93 -6.61 -10.67
C TRP A 108 13.08 -7.33 -12.01
N ALA A 109 13.91 -8.37 -12.06
CA ALA A 109 14.08 -9.18 -13.27
C ALA A 109 12.75 -9.77 -13.73
N GLY A 110 11.93 -10.27 -12.81
CA GLY A 110 10.64 -10.88 -13.16
C GLY A 110 9.58 -9.88 -13.68
N ILE A 111 9.63 -8.63 -13.24
CA ILE A 111 8.66 -7.59 -13.66
C ILE A 111 9.16 -6.80 -14.87
N LYS A 112 10.44 -6.46 -14.90
CA LYS A 112 11.05 -5.61 -15.93
C LYS A 112 11.65 -6.41 -17.09
N GLY A 113 11.95 -7.68 -16.87
CA GLY A 113 12.63 -8.57 -17.81
C GLY A 113 14.15 -8.45 -17.74
N ASP A 114 14.83 -9.43 -18.31
CA ASP A 114 16.30 -9.57 -18.29
C ASP A 114 17.03 -8.43 -19.03
N GLY A 115 16.35 -7.69 -19.91
CA GLY A 115 16.92 -6.59 -20.67
C GLY A 115 17.04 -5.27 -19.91
N VAL A 116 16.52 -5.17 -18.69
CA VAL A 116 16.52 -3.94 -17.90
C VAL A 116 17.38 -4.11 -16.65
N PRO A 117 18.54 -3.44 -16.55
CA PRO A 117 19.43 -3.59 -15.40
C PRO A 117 18.76 -3.09 -14.10
N TYR A 118 19.09 -3.74 -12.99
CA TYR A 118 18.65 -3.30 -11.67
C TYR A 118 19.24 -1.91 -11.35
N PRO A 119 18.43 -0.94 -10.88
CA PRO A 119 18.90 0.40 -10.61
C PRO A 119 19.95 0.39 -9.48
N THR A 120 21.13 0.94 -9.74
CA THR A 120 22.23 1.03 -8.76
C THR A 120 22.28 2.37 -8.05
N GLN A 121 21.58 3.38 -8.57
CA GLN A 121 21.50 4.70 -8.00
C GLN A 121 20.04 5.05 -7.70
N ARG A 122 19.83 5.63 -6.52
CA ARG A 122 18.54 6.23 -6.17
C ARG A 122 18.51 7.64 -6.75
N ASP A 123 17.43 7.96 -7.46
CA ASP A 123 17.20 9.28 -8.07
C ASP A 123 17.11 10.42 -7.02
N ARG A 124 16.78 10.10 -5.77
CA ARG A 124 16.67 11.03 -4.61
C ARG A 124 15.71 12.22 -4.83
N THR A 125 14.94 12.22 -5.92
CA THR A 125 13.87 13.18 -6.19
C THR A 125 12.90 13.26 -5.02
N ASP A 126 12.68 14.48 -4.52
CA ASP A 126 11.75 14.75 -3.43
C ASP A 126 10.32 14.84 -3.96
N LEU A 127 9.58 13.72 -3.88
CA LEU A 127 8.20 13.64 -4.34
C LEU A 127 7.18 14.26 -3.35
N ARG A 128 7.62 14.92 -2.27
CA ARG A 128 6.70 15.55 -1.31
C ARG A 128 6.11 16.86 -1.85
N GLN A 129 6.83 17.55 -2.72
CA GLN A 129 6.38 18.78 -3.38
C GLN A 129 6.36 18.58 -4.89
N ASN A 130 5.41 19.20 -5.59
CA ASN A 130 5.31 19.18 -7.05
C ASN A 130 5.28 17.75 -7.66
N ARG A 131 4.78 16.76 -6.92
CA ARG A 131 4.78 15.34 -7.28
C ARG A 131 4.27 15.09 -8.70
N GLU A 132 3.15 15.70 -9.08
CA GLU A 132 2.54 15.47 -10.39
C GLU A 132 3.45 15.92 -11.54
N LEU A 133 4.12 17.07 -11.38
CA LEU A 133 5.08 17.58 -12.38
C LEU A 133 6.30 16.67 -12.50
N LEU A 134 6.83 16.21 -11.36
CA LEU A 134 7.99 15.32 -11.32
C LEU A 134 7.69 13.95 -11.97
N LEU A 135 6.50 13.39 -11.71
CA LEU A 135 6.07 12.15 -12.34
C LEU A 135 5.80 12.30 -13.85
N TYR A 136 5.40 13.49 -14.30
CA TYR A 136 5.21 13.77 -15.72
C TYR A 136 6.54 13.91 -16.49
N SER A 137 7.55 14.53 -15.88
CA SER A 137 8.88 14.67 -16.50
C SER A 137 9.61 13.34 -16.68
N ASP A 138 9.50 12.43 -15.70
CA ASP A 138 10.16 11.12 -15.77
C ASP A 138 9.68 10.28 -16.96
N LYS A 139 8.37 10.31 -17.23
CA LYS A 139 7.75 9.59 -18.35
C LYS A 139 8.20 10.07 -19.74
N LYS A 140 8.80 11.25 -19.85
CA LYS A 140 9.32 11.78 -21.14
C LYS A 140 10.78 11.40 -21.39
N ASN A 141 11.51 11.01 -20.36
CA ASN A 141 12.94 10.67 -20.42
C ASN A 141 13.20 9.15 -20.53
N THR A 142 12.15 8.34 -20.68
CA THR A 142 12.21 6.89 -20.92
C THR A 142 11.54 6.55 -22.24
#